data_AF-A0A4R0N4X7-F1
#
_entry.id   AF-A0A4R0N4X7-F1
#
_cell.length_a   1.000
_cell.length_b   1.000
_cell.length_c   1.000
_cell.angle_alpha   90.00
_cell.angle_beta   90.00
_cell.angle_gamma   90.00
#
_symmetry.space_group_name_H-M   'P 1'
#
loop_
_entity.id
_entity.type
_entity.pdbx_description
1 polymer ?
#
loop_
_entity_poly.entity_id
_entity_poly.type
_entity_poly.pdbx_seq_one_letter_code
_entity_poly.pdbx_strand_id
1 'polypeptide(L)' 'MKKIFDRIDRIRASGTAVLDVESGTPYYRENGKRFPVQSMGIPGLKCPITLLIKGKSIDFTIHDVM' A
#
# COMPACT_ATOMS: atom_id res chain seq x y z
N MET A 1 10.34 -13.18 6.10
CA MET A 1 10.63 -11.81 6.58
C MET A 1 11.35 -10.95 5.55
N LYS A 2 12.47 -11.38 4.93
CA LYS A 2 13.20 -10.60 3.91
C LYS A 2 12.30 -9.99 2.81
N LYS A 3 11.36 -10.79 2.29
CA LYS A 3 10.40 -10.37 1.25
C LYS A 3 9.52 -9.15 1.60
N ILE A 4 9.17 -8.96 2.88
CA ILE A 4 8.34 -7.82 3.31
C ILE A 4 9.17 -6.54 3.31
N PHE A 5 10.38 -6.58 3.87
CA PHE A 5 11.30 -5.44 3.86
C PHE A 5 11.72 -5.08 2.44
N ASP A 6 12.03 -6.07 1.60
CA ASP A 6 12.33 -5.83 0.18
C ASP A 6 11.14 -5.15 -0.54
N ARG A 7 9.89 -5.52 -0.20
CA ARG A 7 8.70 -4.86 -0.75
C ARG A 7 8.57 -3.42 -0.26
N ILE A 8 8.74 -3.19 1.04
CA ILE A 8 8.71 -1.85 1.64
C ILE A 8 9.75 -0.96 0.95
N ASP A 9 10.97 -1.44 0.75
CA ASP A 9 12.04 -0.69 0.10
C ASP A 9 11.72 -0.39 -1.37
N ARG A 10 11.14 -1.35 -2.11
CA ARG A 10 10.67 -1.12 -3.48
C ARG A 10 9.59 -0.04 -3.54
N ILE A 11 8.62 -0.07 -2.62
CA ILE A 11 7.54 0.93 -2.55
C ILE A 11 8.10 2.31 -2.20
N ARG A 12 9.08 2.40 -1.28
CA ARG A 12 9.77 3.66 -0.98
C ARG A 12 10.49 4.22 -2.20
N ALA A 13 11.20 3.36 -2.92
CA ALA A 13 11.96 3.77 -4.09
C ALA A 13 11.06 4.20 -5.25
N SER A 14 9.91 3.54 -5.45
CA SER A 14 8.97 3.86 -6.53
C SER A 14 8.04 5.03 -6.21
N GLY A 15 7.79 5.33 -4.93
CA GLY A 15 6.77 6.28 -4.47
C GLY A 15 5.33 5.87 -4.79
N THR A 16 5.12 4.61 -5.19
CA THR A 16 3.80 4.08 -5.61
C THR A 16 3.62 2.64 -5.15
N ALA A 17 2.37 2.23 -4.93
CA ALA A 17 2.03 0.85 -4.58
C ALA A 17 0.80 0.39 -5.36
N VAL A 18 0.71 -0.92 -5.64
CA VAL A 18 -0.50 -1.51 -6.23
C VAL A 18 -1.43 -1.93 -5.11
N LEU A 19 -2.68 -1.48 -5.13
CA LEU A 19 -3.69 -1.90 -4.15
C LEU A 19 -4.02 -3.38 -4.34
N ASP A 20 -3.95 -4.16 -3.27
CA ASP A 20 -4.25 -5.59 -3.24
C ASP A 20 -5.14 -5.90 -2.03
N VAL A 21 -6.45 -5.68 -2.19
CA VAL A 21 -7.45 -5.83 -1.14
C VAL A 21 -8.47 -6.90 -1.49
N GLU A 22 -8.99 -7.58 -0.47
CA GLU A 22 -9.98 -8.64 -0.63
C GLU A 22 -11.35 -8.11 -1.11
N SER A 23 -12.10 -9.00 -1.76
CA SER A 23 -13.49 -8.76 -2.16
C SER A 23 -14.37 -8.54 -0.92
N GLY A 24 -14.99 -7.36 -0.83
CA GLY A 24 -15.81 -6.97 0.32
C GLY A 24 -15.32 -5.69 1.00
N THR A 25 -14.10 -5.25 0.71
CA THR A 25 -13.62 -3.93 1.16
C THR A 25 -14.23 -2.80 0.32
N PRO A 26 -14.44 -1.59 0.89
CA PRO A 26 -14.94 -0.43 0.15
C PRO A 26 -14.09 -0.04 -1.06
N TYR A 27 -12.82 -0.45 -1.06
CA TYR A 27 -11.83 -0.13 -2.10
C TYR A 27 -11.58 -1.27 -3.09
N TYR A 28 -12.34 -2.37 -3.02
CA TYR A 28 -12.18 -3.50 -3.94
C TYR A 28 -12.32 -3.12 -5.42
N ARG A 29 -13.11 -2.08 -5.74
CA ARG A 29 -13.23 -1.54 -7.11
C ARG A 29 -11.92 -0.92 -7.65
N GLU A 30 -11.01 -0.59 -6.76
CA GLU A 30 -9.70 -0.04 -7.06
C GLU A 30 -8.59 -1.10 -6.95
N ASN A 31 -8.94 -2.34 -6.63
CA ASN A 31 -8.01 -3.45 -6.52
C ASN A 31 -7.24 -3.67 -7.84
N GLY A 32 -5.94 -3.94 -7.74
CA GLY A 32 -5.03 -4.11 -8.87
C GLY A 32 -4.56 -2.80 -9.52
N LYS A 33 -5.03 -1.62 -9.06
CA LYS A 33 -4.57 -0.32 -9.57
C LYS A 33 -3.40 0.22 -8.76
N ARG A 34 -2.56 1.00 -9.42
CA ARG A 34 -1.40 1.66 -8.81
C ARG A 34 -1.77 3.05 -8.31
N PHE A 35 -1.38 3.36 -7.08
CA PHE A 35 -1.60 4.66 -6.46
C PHE A 35 -0.31 5.26 -5.91
N PRO A 36 -0.20 6.59 -5.85
CA PRO A 36 0.87 7.28 -5.14
C PRO A 36 0.83 6.95 -3.65
N VAL A 37 2.00 6.69 -3.07
CA VAL A 37 2.17 6.56 -1.63
C VAL A 37 2.40 7.95 -1.07
N GLN A 38 1.51 8.40 -0.20
CA GLN A 38 1.64 9.68 0.49
C GLN A 38 2.54 9.56 1.71
N SER A 39 2.39 8.48 2.47
CA SER A 39 3.17 8.24 3.68
C SER A 39 3.33 6.75 3.94
N MET A 40 4.38 6.39 4.68
CA MET A 40 4.58 5.03 5.15
C MET A 40 5.23 5.05 6.53
N GLY A 41 4.72 4.22 7.44
CA GLY A 41 5.19 4.14 8.81
C GLY A 41 6.48 3.32 8.95
N ILE A 42 6.69 2.85 10.19
CA ILE A 42 7.87 2.08 10.57
C ILE A 42 7.83 0.71 9.84
N PRO A 43 8.91 0.33 9.13
CA PRO A 43 9.00 -0.96 8.47
C PRO A 43 8.79 -2.11 9.45
N GLY A 44 7.88 -3.02 9.10
CA GLY A 44 7.51 -4.15 9.95
C GLY A 44 6.33 -4.92 9.36
N LEU A 45 5.87 -5.94 10.09
CA LEU A 45 4.78 -6.81 9.63
C LEU A 45 3.48 -6.01 9.37
N LYS A 46 3.19 -5.03 10.22
CA LYS A 46 2.01 -4.15 10.10
C LYS A 46 2.36 -2.75 9.63
N CYS A 47 3.39 -2.61 8.78
CA CYS A 47 3.84 -1.31 8.28
C CYS A 47 2.64 -0.56 7.65
N PRO A 48 2.19 0.56 8.24
CA PRO A 48 1.05 1.30 7.73
C PRO A 48 1.47 2.10 6.49
N ILE A 49 0.59 2.19 5.50
CA ILE A 49 0.82 2.83 4.21
C ILE A 49 -0.39 3.68 3.87
N THR A 50 -0.17 4.96 3.60
CA THR A 50 -1.23 5.86 3.14
C THR A 50 -1.13 6.00 1.62
N LEU A 51 -2.19 5.63 0.90
CA LEU A 51 -2.31 5.81 -0.54
C LEU A 51 -3.20 7.01 -0.87
N LEU A 52 -2.86 7.72 -1.94
CA LEU A 52 -3.69 8.79 -2.47
C LEU A 52 -4.64 8.23 -3.55
N ILE A 53 -5.89 7.96 -3.15
CA ILE A 53 -6.93 7.42 -4.04
C ILE A 53 -7.97 8.53 -4.31
N LYS A 54 -8.11 8.94 -5.58
CA LYS A 54 -9.06 9.99 -6.01
C LYS A 54 -8.93 11.28 -5.19
N GLY A 55 -7.70 11.68 -4.87
CA GLY A 55 -7.41 12.88 -4.06
C GLY A 55 -7.66 12.72 -2.56
N LYS A 56 -8.01 11.52 -2.08
CA LYS A 56 -8.18 11.21 -0.66
C LYS A 56 -7.05 10.33 -0.15
N SER A 57 -6.56 10.66 1.04
CA SER A 57 -5.59 9.88 1.80
C SER A 57 -6.29 8.72 2.48
N ILE A 58 -5.96 7.50 2.08
CA ILE A 58 -6.57 6.28 2.64
C ILE A 58 -5.45 5.41 3.21
N ASP A 59 -5.65 4.97 4.45
CA ASP A 59 -4.69 4.13 5.16
C ASP A 59 -4.93 2.64 4.88
N PHE A 60 -3.84 1.95 4.65
CA PHE A 60 -3.72 0.54 4.38
C PHE A 60 -2.54 -0.03 5.17
N THR A 61 -2.36 -1.34 5.10
CA THR A 61 -1.14 -2.00 5.58
C THR A 61 -0.31 -2.47 4.40
N ILE A 62 0.96 -2.77 4.66
CA ILE A 62 1.83 -3.43 3.69
C ILE A 62 1.22 -4.72 3.14
N HIS A 63 0.31 -5.40 3.85
CA HIS A 63 -0.37 -6.59 3.35
C HIS A 63 -1.42 -6.30 2.29
N ASP A 64 -1.98 -5.09 2.29
CA ASP A 64 -3.03 -4.66 1.36
C ASP A 64 -2.46 -4.05 0.07
N VAL A 65 -1.14 -4.17 -0.14
CA VAL A 65 -0.45 -3.60 -1.30
C VAL A 65 0.71 -4.45 -1.80
N MET A 66 1.03 -4.33 -3.09
CA MET A 66 2.18 -4.99 -3.74
C MET A 66 3.25 -4.01 -4.21
#